data_AF-A0A396HET1-F1
#
_entry.id   AF-A0A396HET1-F1
#
_cell.length_a   1.000
_cell.length_b   1.000
_cell.length_c   1.000
_cell.angle_alpha   90.00
_cell.angle_beta   90.00
_cell.angle_gamma   90.00
#
_symmetry.space_group_name_H-M   'P 1'
#
loop_
_entity.id
_entity.type
_entity.pdbx_description
1 polymer ?
#
loop_
_entity_poly.entity_id
_entity_poly.type
_entity_poly.pdbx_seq_one_letter_code
_entity_poly.pdbx_strand_id
1 'polypeptide(L)'
;MKNITRIRLFDTSIEKLPVSFQKLTGLLNLIIIGNGMLRLPSSIFRMPALSKINFEDCLLPKKNDKLSSMVFTSRAVDIEYIELIKCNLSDKFLPILVMWSANVKTLDLSGNNFTILPECMKDCRFLWFLKLDDCKCLREIRGIPPNVKHLSAIRCKSLTSSCKHMLLNQDMHEAGQTMFCLPGFARIPEWFEHQNMGHTISFWFRNKLPSTALFFSTKSVATSRTNNFDIDIPTLIINDNINGFPVLMIDFGLMSTHHIYLCDMKLGFTQIHSMEKIILENEWIHAEVTCEHPKVEPLTEIGIHFFKQKNNMDDIQFTNPYEKIKLNDNDDDGDDVFYEVDDVLDDDNDGVFYDVDDEDDHHSQ
;
A
#
# COMPACT_ATOMS: atom_id res chain seq x y z
N MET A 1 -15.88 -31.33 26.90
CA MET A 1 -15.15 -31.81 25.71
C MET A 1 -13.81 -31.11 25.70
N LYS A 2 -12.72 -31.78 26.11
CA LYS A 2 -11.38 -31.13 26.23
C LYS A 2 -10.53 -31.23 24.95
N ASN A 3 -10.97 -32.00 23.94
CA ASN A 3 -10.15 -32.32 22.77
C ASN A 3 -10.45 -31.45 21.53
N ILE A 4 -11.51 -30.64 21.56
CA ILE A 4 -11.87 -29.80 20.41
C ILE A 4 -11.02 -28.54 20.46
N THR A 5 -10.07 -28.43 19.52
CA THR A 5 -9.15 -27.29 19.40
C THR A 5 -9.51 -26.35 18.26
N ARG A 6 -10.30 -26.81 17.29
CA ARG A 6 -10.74 -26.01 16.15
C ARG A 6 -12.20 -26.26 15.82
N ILE A 7 -12.96 -25.18 15.61
CA ILE A 7 -14.32 -25.22 15.08
C ILE A 7 -14.41 -24.26 13.90
N ARG A 8 -15.10 -24.70 12.84
CA ARG A 8 -15.46 -23.88 11.68
C ARG A 8 -16.96 -24.03 11.43
N LEU A 9 -17.67 -22.92 11.39
CA LEU A 9 -19.10 -22.84 11.07
C LEU A 9 -19.25 -21.92 9.86
N PHE A 10 -19.88 -22.40 8.80
CA PHE A 10 -20.05 -21.65 7.55
C PHE A 10 -21.51 -21.72 7.14
N ASP A 11 -22.10 -20.56 6.84
CA ASP A 11 -23.43 -20.40 6.24
C ASP A 11 -24.51 -21.26 6.90
N THR A 12 -24.43 -21.39 8.22
CA THR A 12 -25.36 -22.23 8.99
C THR A 12 -26.67 -21.49 9.22
N SER A 13 -27.80 -22.21 9.26
CA SER A 13 -29.09 -21.64 9.70
C SER A 13 -29.17 -21.38 11.22
N ILE A 14 -28.04 -21.44 11.94
CA ILE A 14 -27.99 -21.18 13.37
C ILE A 14 -28.22 -19.69 13.61
N GLU A 15 -29.25 -19.34 14.38
CA GLU A 15 -29.52 -17.95 14.72
C GLU A 15 -28.74 -17.45 15.95
N LYS A 16 -28.32 -18.37 16.83
CA LYS A 16 -27.64 -18.03 18.07
C LYS A 16 -26.76 -19.17 18.56
N LEU A 17 -25.51 -18.87 18.90
CA LEU A 17 -24.66 -19.82 19.62
C LEU A 17 -25.05 -19.90 21.11
N PRO A 18 -25.19 -21.10 21.67
CA PRO A 18 -25.57 -21.27 23.07
C PRO A 18 -24.43 -20.88 24.02
N VAL A 19 -24.76 -20.38 25.21
CA VAL A 19 -23.75 -20.00 26.24
C VAL A 19 -22.86 -21.19 26.64
N SER A 20 -23.33 -22.42 26.46
CA SER A 20 -22.56 -23.66 26.69
C SER A 20 -21.30 -23.77 25.83
N PHE A 21 -21.14 -22.99 24.76
CA PHE A 21 -19.89 -22.92 23.98
C PHE A 21 -18.66 -22.61 24.85
N GLN A 22 -18.84 -21.85 25.94
CA GLN A 22 -17.76 -21.53 26.88
C GLN A 22 -17.17 -22.77 27.59
N LYS A 23 -17.87 -23.91 27.56
CA LYS A 23 -17.38 -25.18 28.13
C LYS A 23 -16.29 -25.83 27.25
N LEU A 24 -16.05 -25.31 26.05
CA LEU A 24 -14.97 -25.73 25.15
C LEU A 24 -13.65 -25.07 25.56
N THR A 25 -13.17 -25.38 26.76
CA THR A 25 -12.02 -24.69 27.36
C THR A 25 -10.68 -24.94 26.66
N GLY A 26 -10.62 -25.93 25.75
CA GLY A 26 -9.43 -26.23 24.93
C GLY A 26 -9.51 -25.70 23.49
N LEU A 27 -10.54 -24.92 23.15
CA LEU A 27 -10.72 -24.39 21.80
C LEU A 27 -9.70 -23.27 21.54
N LEU A 28 -8.88 -23.45 20.51
CA LEU A 28 -7.85 -22.49 20.08
C LEU A 28 -8.36 -21.62 18.93
N ASN A 29 -9.01 -22.24 17.96
CA ASN A 29 -9.37 -21.60 16.69
C ASN A 29 -10.88 -21.67 16.48
N LEU A 30 -11.52 -20.51 16.35
CA LEU A 30 -12.95 -20.43 16.06
C LEU A 30 -13.18 -19.54 14.83
N ILE A 31 -13.67 -20.17 13.78
CA ILE A 31 -14.04 -19.51 12.51
C ILE A 31 -15.54 -19.62 12.34
N ILE A 32 -16.20 -18.49 12.13
CA ILE A 32 -17.65 -18.41 11.92
C ILE A 32 -17.91 -17.45 10.77
N ILE A 33 -18.48 -17.95 9.69
CA ILE A 33 -19.06 -17.14 8.62
C ILE A 33 -20.57 -17.31 8.75
N GLY A 34 -21.23 -16.23 9.17
CA GLY A 34 -22.65 -16.16 9.39
C GLY A 34 -23.41 -15.61 8.19
N ASN A 35 -24.70 -15.37 8.39
CA ASN A 35 -25.63 -14.83 7.40
C ASN A 35 -26.16 -13.42 7.80
N GLY A 36 -25.42 -12.70 8.64
CA GLY A 36 -25.81 -11.40 9.20
C GLY A 36 -26.76 -11.49 10.41
N MET A 37 -27.32 -12.68 10.70
CA MET A 37 -28.30 -12.87 11.77
C MET A 37 -27.79 -13.69 12.96
N LEU A 38 -26.69 -14.42 12.78
CA LEU A 38 -26.11 -15.28 13.82
C LEU A 38 -25.58 -14.46 15.00
N ARG A 39 -26.18 -14.64 16.18
CA ARG A 39 -25.80 -13.94 17.41
C ARG A 39 -24.77 -14.74 18.23
N LEU A 40 -23.65 -14.11 18.51
CA LEU A 40 -22.59 -14.67 19.34
C LEU A 40 -22.81 -14.35 20.84
N PRO A 41 -22.62 -15.33 21.75
CA PRO A 41 -22.74 -15.09 23.18
C PRO A 41 -21.50 -14.34 23.70
N SER A 42 -21.68 -13.46 24.69
CA SER A 42 -20.56 -12.75 25.34
C SER A 42 -19.56 -13.65 26.04
N SER A 43 -19.92 -14.91 26.30
CA SER A 43 -19.02 -15.89 26.89
C SER A 43 -17.92 -16.36 25.93
N ILE A 44 -18.05 -16.14 24.62
CA ILE A 44 -17.03 -16.52 23.63
C ILE A 44 -15.71 -15.80 23.89
N PHE A 45 -15.79 -14.57 24.40
CA PHE A 45 -14.66 -13.74 24.80
C PHE A 45 -14.07 -14.08 26.17
N ARG A 46 -14.58 -15.13 26.84
CA ARG A 46 -14.05 -15.63 28.12
C ARG A 46 -13.40 -17.01 27.98
N MET A 47 -13.24 -17.48 26.75
CA MET A 47 -12.68 -18.79 26.49
C MET A 47 -11.15 -18.74 26.67
N PRO A 48 -10.59 -19.51 27.63
CA PRO A 48 -9.23 -19.27 28.12
C PRO A 48 -8.12 -19.62 27.13
N ALA A 49 -8.41 -20.52 26.18
CA ALA A 49 -7.43 -21.01 25.21
C ALA A 49 -7.62 -20.41 23.80
N LEU A 50 -8.64 -19.55 23.59
CA LEU A 50 -8.98 -19.04 22.26
C LEU A 50 -7.91 -18.05 21.79
N SER A 51 -7.24 -18.38 20.68
CA SER A 51 -6.09 -17.64 20.14
C SER A 51 -6.29 -17.16 18.70
N LYS A 52 -7.24 -17.74 17.94
CA LYS A 52 -7.59 -17.29 16.59
C LYS A 52 -9.10 -17.12 16.47
N ILE A 53 -9.52 -15.90 16.18
CA ILE A 53 -10.92 -15.51 16.02
C ILE A 53 -11.10 -14.99 14.60
N ASN A 54 -11.97 -15.64 13.83
CA ASN A 54 -12.45 -15.10 12.56
C ASN A 54 -13.97 -15.17 12.58
N PHE A 55 -14.61 -14.00 12.67
CA PHE A 55 -16.05 -13.85 12.55
C PHE A 55 -16.37 -12.95 11.36
N GLU A 56 -17.15 -13.47 10.42
CA GLU A 56 -17.72 -12.71 9.31
C GLU A 56 -19.25 -12.77 9.38
N ASP A 57 -19.91 -11.64 9.09
CA ASP A 57 -21.38 -11.54 9.00
C ASP A 57 -22.09 -12.11 10.26
N CYS A 58 -21.56 -11.77 11.43
CA CYS A 58 -22.06 -12.19 12.74
C CYS A 58 -22.51 -11.00 13.59
N LEU A 59 -23.49 -11.19 14.47
CA LEU A 59 -23.91 -10.19 15.43
C LEU A 59 -23.22 -10.37 16.77
N LEU A 60 -22.34 -9.43 17.10
CA LEU A 60 -21.67 -9.38 18.38
C LEU A 60 -22.63 -8.99 19.52
N PRO A 61 -22.39 -9.49 20.74
CA PRO A 61 -23.24 -9.19 21.88
C PRO A 61 -23.21 -7.69 22.18
N LYS A 62 -24.38 -7.10 22.40
CA LYS A 62 -24.49 -5.69 22.80
C LYS A 62 -23.74 -5.47 24.12
N LYS A 63 -23.10 -4.30 24.23
CA LYS A 63 -22.48 -3.85 25.49
C LYS A 63 -23.49 -3.93 26.63
N ASN A 64 -23.11 -4.61 27.71
CA ASN A 64 -23.74 -4.55 29.02
C ASN A 64 -22.66 -4.43 30.09
N ASP A 65 -23.03 -4.06 31.32
CA ASP A 65 -22.08 -3.81 32.41
C ASP A 65 -21.19 -5.03 32.70
N LYS A 66 -21.75 -6.24 32.50
CA LYS A 66 -21.00 -7.49 32.63
C LYS A 66 -19.87 -7.60 31.62
N LEU A 67 -20.03 -7.13 30.37
CA LEU A 67 -19.01 -7.18 29.31
C LEU A 67 -17.81 -6.28 29.61
N SER A 68 -18.07 -5.11 30.21
CA SER A 68 -17.01 -4.14 30.58
C SER A 68 -16.13 -4.65 31.73
N SER A 69 -16.67 -5.51 32.60
CA SER A 69 -15.92 -6.21 33.66
C SER A 69 -15.19 -7.48 33.17
N MET A 70 -15.34 -7.86 31.90
CA MET A 70 -14.70 -9.07 31.36
C MET A 70 -13.24 -8.77 31.03
N VAL A 71 -12.36 -9.12 31.96
CA VAL A 71 -10.93 -9.26 31.67
C VAL A 71 -10.77 -10.52 30.82
N PHE A 72 -10.14 -10.39 29.64
CA PHE A 72 -9.71 -11.54 28.87
C PHE A 72 -8.65 -12.26 29.72
N THR A 73 -8.99 -13.43 30.26
CA THR A 73 -8.11 -14.18 31.16
C THR A 73 -7.17 -15.11 30.39
N SER A 74 -6.99 -14.92 29.08
CA SER A 74 -6.03 -15.74 28.34
C SER A 74 -4.62 -15.45 28.86
N ARG A 75 -4.15 -16.36 29.70
CA ARG A 75 -2.77 -16.37 30.19
C ARG A 75 -1.94 -16.95 29.05
N ALA A 76 -1.41 -16.05 28.22
CA ALA A 76 -0.27 -16.30 27.35
C ALA A 76 -0.40 -17.50 26.39
N VAL A 77 -1.01 -17.24 25.22
CA VAL A 77 -0.52 -17.72 23.92
C VAL A 77 -0.77 -16.56 22.97
N ASP A 78 0.22 -16.18 22.18
CA ASP A 78 0.16 -15.07 21.22
C ASP A 78 -1.16 -15.10 20.44
N ILE A 79 -2.10 -14.19 20.76
CA ILE A 79 -3.24 -13.97 19.86
C ILE A 79 -2.63 -13.28 18.65
N GLU A 80 -2.30 -14.04 17.62
CA GLU A 80 -1.68 -13.47 16.44
C GLU A 80 -2.69 -12.60 15.67
N TYR A 81 -3.98 -12.93 15.75
CA TYR A 81 -4.90 -12.57 14.69
C TYR A 81 -6.38 -12.57 15.11
N ILE A 82 -7.08 -11.45 14.89
CA ILE A 82 -8.52 -11.29 15.07
C ILE A 82 -9.14 -10.67 13.81
N GLU A 83 -10.14 -11.34 13.22
CA GLU A 83 -11.05 -10.78 12.23
C GLU A 83 -12.46 -10.67 12.80
N LEU A 84 -13.04 -9.48 12.69
CA LEU A 84 -14.43 -9.19 13.00
C LEU A 84 -15.06 -8.46 11.82
N ILE A 85 -15.25 -9.15 10.70
CA ILE A 85 -15.70 -8.58 9.43
C ILE A 85 -17.23 -8.48 9.42
N LYS A 86 -17.78 -7.32 9.03
CA LYS A 86 -19.23 -7.05 8.97
C LYS A 86 -19.97 -7.45 10.24
N CYS A 87 -19.32 -7.31 11.39
CA CYS A 87 -19.83 -7.76 12.69
C CYS A 87 -20.76 -6.74 13.39
N ASN A 88 -21.19 -5.70 12.66
CA ASN A 88 -21.97 -4.57 13.13
C ASN A 88 -21.39 -3.90 14.39
N LEU A 89 -20.06 -3.76 14.44
CA LEU A 89 -19.37 -3.06 15.51
C LEU A 89 -19.76 -1.58 15.53
N SER A 90 -19.90 -1.04 16.75
CA SER A 90 -20.19 0.38 17.00
C SER A 90 -19.13 0.99 17.90
N ASP A 91 -19.07 2.33 17.94
CA ASP A 91 -18.11 3.11 18.75
C ASP A 91 -18.08 2.67 20.22
N LYS A 92 -19.24 2.26 20.76
CA LYS A 92 -19.37 1.83 22.16
C LYS A 92 -18.70 0.48 22.46
N PHE A 93 -18.45 -0.33 21.44
CA PHE A 93 -17.84 -1.66 21.57
C PHE A 93 -16.31 -1.62 21.44
N LEU A 94 -15.76 -0.65 20.71
CA LEU A 94 -14.32 -0.60 20.44
C LEU A 94 -13.43 -0.54 21.71
N PRO A 95 -13.79 0.19 22.79
CA PRO A 95 -13.00 0.14 24.02
C PRO A 95 -12.94 -1.25 24.66
N ILE A 96 -14.00 -2.05 24.48
CA ILE A 96 -14.06 -3.43 24.97
C ILE A 96 -13.16 -4.33 24.10
N LEU A 97 -13.20 -4.13 22.78
CA LEU A 97 -12.31 -4.82 21.85
C LEU A 97 -10.84 -4.60 22.18
N VAL A 98 -10.42 -3.37 22.52
CA VAL A 98 -9.03 -3.05 22.92
C VAL A 98 -8.56 -3.90 24.09
N MET A 99 -9.40 -4.10 25.10
CA MET A 99 -9.07 -4.95 26.25
C MET A 99 -8.80 -6.41 25.84
N TRP A 100 -9.31 -6.83 24.68
CA TRP A 100 -9.13 -8.18 24.13
C TRP A 100 -7.98 -8.24 23.13
N SER A 101 -7.73 -7.15 22.42
CA SER A 101 -6.73 -7.09 21.35
C SER A 101 -5.38 -6.52 21.80
N ALA A 102 -5.14 -6.35 23.10
CA ALA A 102 -3.89 -5.78 23.63
C ALA A 102 -2.62 -6.51 23.12
N ASN A 103 -2.69 -7.84 22.97
CA ASN A 103 -1.58 -8.68 22.48
C ASN A 103 -1.73 -9.08 20.99
N VAL A 104 -2.66 -8.48 20.26
CA VAL A 104 -2.94 -8.85 18.87
C VAL A 104 -1.92 -8.27 17.92
N LYS A 105 -1.42 -9.09 16.99
CA LYS A 105 -0.51 -8.67 15.92
C LYS A 105 -1.26 -8.15 14.70
N THR A 106 -2.38 -8.79 14.36
CA THR A 106 -3.19 -8.45 13.19
C THR A 106 -4.67 -8.32 13.54
N LEU A 107 -5.28 -7.20 13.17
CA LEU A 107 -6.67 -6.89 13.47
C LEU A 107 -7.39 -6.44 12.20
N ASP A 108 -8.40 -7.21 11.78
CA ASP A 108 -9.30 -6.86 10.70
C ASP A 108 -10.69 -6.50 11.25
N LEU A 109 -11.11 -5.27 11.02
CA LEU A 109 -12.41 -4.72 11.40
C LEU A 109 -13.23 -4.30 10.18
N SER A 110 -12.96 -4.89 9.01
CA SER A 110 -13.58 -4.47 7.75
C SER A 110 -15.11 -4.56 7.77
N GLY A 111 -15.77 -3.66 7.04
CA GLY A 111 -17.22 -3.68 6.83
C GLY A 111 -18.07 -3.34 8.05
N ASN A 112 -17.49 -2.72 9.09
CA ASN A 112 -18.22 -2.31 10.29
C ASN A 112 -18.71 -0.85 10.23
N ASN A 113 -19.58 -0.50 11.18
CA ASN A 113 -20.34 0.75 11.18
C ASN A 113 -19.89 1.77 12.24
N PHE A 114 -18.71 1.58 12.83
CA PHE A 114 -18.17 2.56 13.78
C PHE A 114 -17.72 3.83 13.06
N THR A 115 -17.85 4.96 13.74
CA THR A 115 -17.51 6.28 13.22
C THR A 115 -16.17 6.80 13.71
N ILE A 116 -15.67 6.28 14.83
CA ILE A 116 -14.41 6.71 15.45
C ILE A 116 -13.65 5.49 15.92
N LEU A 117 -12.38 5.39 15.54
CA LEU A 117 -11.43 4.49 16.19
C LEU A 117 -10.88 5.19 17.46
N PRO A 118 -11.13 4.68 18.68
CA PRO A 118 -10.92 5.44 19.92
C PRO A 118 -9.45 5.55 20.29
N GLU A 119 -9.13 6.51 21.17
CA GLU A 119 -7.76 6.78 21.62
C GLU A 119 -7.11 5.58 22.33
N CYS A 120 -7.89 4.76 23.04
CA CYS A 120 -7.39 3.57 23.73
C CYS A 120 -6.81 2.50 22.77
N MET A 121 -7.01 2.62 21.44
CA MET A 121 -6.32 1.75 20.49
C MET A 121 -4.79 1.89 20.53
N LYS A 122 -4.26 2.98 21.10
CA LYS A 122 -2.82 3.13 21.40
C LYS A 122 -2.29 2.02 22.33
N ASP A 123 -3.16 1.36 23.10
CA ASP A 123 -2.80 0.27 24.01
C ASP A 123 -2.54 -1.06 23.29
N CYS A 124 -2.93 -1.19 22.01
CA CYS A 124 -2.64 -2.36 21.16
C CYS A 124 -1.18 -2.35 20.68
N ARG A 125 -0.21 -2.39 21.61
CA ARG A 125 1.21 -2.14 21.32
C ARG A 125 1.87 -3.18 20.42
N PHE A 126 1.31 -4.37 20.28
CA PHE A 126 1.83 -5.42 19.41
C PHE A 126 1.22 -5.41 18.01
N LEU A 127 0.23 -4.53 17.76
CA LEU A 127 -0.48 -4.48 16.50
C LEU A 127 0.42 -3.91 15.41
N TRP A 128 0.75 -4.74 14.42
CA TRP A 128 1.54 -4.34 13.25
C TRP A 128 0.68 -4.21 11.99
N PHE A 129 -0.47 -4.89 11.93
CA PHE A 129 -1.40 -4.85 10.80
C PHE A 129 -2.82 -4.51 11.25
N LEU A 130 -3.37 -3.41 10.72
CA LEU A 130 -4.72 -2.93 10.99
C LEU A 130 -5.48 -2.75 9.68
N LYS A 131 -6.58 -3.49 9.51
CA LYS A 131 -7.43 -3.38 8.32
C LYS A 131 -8.82 -2.90 8.72
N LEU A 132 -9.25 -1.85 8.05
CA LEU A 132 -10.48 -1.09 8.31
C LEU A 132 -11.32 -0.97 7.04
N ASP A 133 -11.08 -1.79 6.03
CA ASP A 133 -11.69 -1.65 4.71
C ASP A 133 -13.22 -1.66 4.79
N ASP A 134 -13.89 -0.95 3.89
CA ASP A 134 -15.36 -0.84 3.86
C ASP A 134 -16.02 -0.35 5.17
N CYS A 135 -15.27 0.24 6.10
CA CYS A 135 -15.84 0.97 7.24
C CYS A 135 -16.36 2.34 6.79
N LYS A 136 -17.47 2.32 6.04
CA LYS A 136 -17.99 3.48 5.30
C LYS A 136 -18.30 4.69 6.18
N CYS A 137 -18.63 4.46 7.45
CA CYS A 137 -18.96 5.50 8.43
C CYS A 137 -17.76 6.00 9.25
N LEU A 138 -16.58 5.40 9.10
CA LEU A 138 -15.37 5.79 9.83
C LEU A 138 -14.94 7.21 9.42
N ARG A 139 -14.89 8.13 10.38
CA ARG A 139 -14.54 9.55 10.20
C ARG A 139 -13.18 9.89 10.75
N GLU A 140 -12.83 9.35 11.91
CA GLU A 140 -11.64 9.71 12.67
C GLU A 140 -10.95 8.48 13.24
N ILE A 141 -9.63 8.52 13.27
CA ILE A 141 -8.78 7.62 14.03
C ILE A 141 -8.08 8.44 15.10
N ARG A 142 -8.53 8.33 16.36
CA ARG A 142 -7.98 9.11 17.49
C ARG A 142 -6.82 8.41 18.19
N GLY A 143 -6.72 7.09 18.03
CA GLY A 143 -5.63 6.28 18.56
C GLY A 143 -5.08 5.37 17.48
N ILE A 144 -3.87 5.65 17.03
CA ILE A 144 -3.11 4.73 16.18
C ILE A 144 -2.18 3.94 17.10
N PRO A 145 -2.21 2.60 17.09
CA PRO A 145 -1.24 1.82 17.83
C PRO A 145 0.18 2.10 17.33
N PRO A 146 1.16 2.25 18.24
CA PRO A 146 2.47 2.83 17.91
C PRO A 146 3.33 1.98 16.97
N ASN A 147 3.08 0.67 16.88
CA ASN A 147 3.86 -0.25 16.05
C ASN A 147 3.12 -0.68 14.78
N VAL A 148 2.03 -0.01 14.41
CA VAL A 148 1.31 -0.31 13.16
C VAL A 148 2.22 0.02 11.99
N LYS A 149 2.48 -1.01 11.19
CA LYS A 149 3.25 -0.93 9.95
C LYS A 149 2.33 -0.95 8.73
N HIS A 150 1.26 -1.75 8.78
CA HIS A 150 0.28 -1.82 7.70
C HIS A 150 -1.07 -1.29 8.18
N LEU A 151 -1.59 -0.27 7.49
CA LEU A 151 -2.92 0.28 7.72
C LEU A 151 -3.67 0.34 6.40
N SER A 152 -4.81 -0.35 6.34
CA SER A 152 -5.70 -0.27 5.18
C SER A 152 -7.05 0.32 5.59
N ALA A 153 -7.48 1.35 4.88
CA ALA A 153 -8.78 1.99 5.04
C ALA A 153 -9.51 2.10 3.69
N ILE A 154 -9.38 1.07 2.86
CA ILE A 154 -9.99 1.04 1.52
C ILE A 154 -11.50 1.24 1.66
N ARG A 155 -12.08 2.06 0.78
CA ARG A 155 -13.52 2.37 0.74
C ARG A 155 -14.10 2.97 2.04
N CYS A 156 -13.27 3.53 2.93
CA CYS A 156 -13.70 4.31 4.11
C CYS A 156 -14.16 5.73 3.74
N LYS A 157 -15.28 5.84 3.02
CA LYS A 157 -15.72 7.08 2.35
C LYS A 157 -15.90 8.31 3.27
N SER A 158 -16.16 8.12 4.57
CA SER A 158 -16.36 9.23 5.52
C SER A 158 -15.07 9.74 6.19
N LEU A 159 -13.90 9.18 5.87
CA LEU A 159 -12.65 9.54 6.53
C LEU A 159 -12.31 11.02 6.28
N THR A 160 -12.15 11.78 7.36
CA THR A 160 -11.94 13.24 7.29
C THR A 160 -10.57 13.60 6.73
N SER A 161 -10.47 14.78 6.11
CA SER A 161 -9.19 15.30 5.61
C SER A 161 -8.15 15.46 6.71
N SER A 162 -8.55 15.87 7.91
CA SER A 162 -7.66 15.99 9.07
C SER A 162 -7.09 14.62 9.47
N CYS A 163 -7.92 13.58 9.50
CA CYS A 163 -7.46 12.21 9.78
C CYS A 163 -6.45 11.72 8.71
N LYS A 164 -6.76 11.95 7.43
CA LYS A 164 -5.83 11.61 6.33
C LYS A 164 -4.50 12.35 6.45
N HIS A 165 -4.52 13.65 6.76
CA HIS A 165 -3.30 14.44 6.93
C HIS A 165 -2.43 13.92 8.09
N MET A 166 -3.05 13.59 9.23
CA MET A 166 -2.36 12.96 10.35
C MET A 166 -1.71 11.63 9.93
N LEU A 167 -2.42 10.80 9.17
CA LEU A 167 -1.95 9.49 8.69
C LEU A 167 -0.88 9.55 7.60
N LEU A 168 -0.69 10.70 6.95
CA LEU A 168 0.30 10.94 5.89
C LEU A 168 1.49 11.79 6.39
N ASN A 169 1.56 12.03 7.69
CA ASN A 169 2.62 12.81 8.30
C ASN A 169 3.97 12.10 8.20
N GLN A 170 5.05 12.86 7.94
CA GLN A 170 6.39 12.31 7.74
C GLN A 170 6.87 11.46 8.93
N ASP A 171 6.64 11.90 10.17
CA ASP A 171 7.12 11.21 11.38
C ASP A 171 6.55 9.79 11.50
N MET A 172 5.38 9.54 10.90
CA MET A 172 4.78 8.20 10.86
C MET A 172 5.55 7.22 9.96
N HIS A 173 6.30 7.74 8.99
CA HIS A 173 6.88 6.96 7.89
C HIS A 173 8.40 7.01 7.84
N GLU A 174 9.04 7.98 8.48
CA GLU A 174 10.50 8.16 8.49
C GLU A 174 11.25 6.93 9.03
N ALA A 175 10.64 6.23 9.99
CA ALA A 175 11.16 4.97 10.52
C ALA A 175 11.12 3.82 9.50
N GLY A 176 10.50 4.02 8.32
CA GLY A 176 10.28 3.04 7.28
C GLY A 176 9.43 1.84 7.69
N GLN A 177 9.39 0.86 6.80
CA GLN A 177 8.59 -0.35 6.92
C GLN A 177 7.11 -0.06 7.17
N THR A 178 6.55 0.96 6.53
CA THR A 178 5.13 1.28 6.63
C THR A 178 4.44 1.14 5.29
N MET A 179 3.16 0.78 5.29
CA MET A 179 2.30 0.70 4.13
C MET A 179 0.89 1.11 4.51
N PHE A 180 0.49 2.31 4.09
CA PHE A 180 -0.77 2.94 4.44
C PHE A 180 -1.60 3.15 3.17
N CYS A 181 -2.85 2.68 3.20
CA CYS A 181 -3.82 2.89 2.13
C CYS A 181 -5.03 3.66 2.66
N LEU A 182 -5.34 4.79 2.03
CA LEU A 182 -6.40 5.72 2.45
C LEU A 182 -7.36 6.02 1.29
N PRO A 183 -8.63 6.32 1.57
CA PRO A 183 -9.61 6.62 0.52
C PRO A 183 -9.46 8.04 -0.03
N GLY A 184 -9.77 8.18 -1.32
CA GLY A 184 -9.83 9.44 -2.04
C GLY A 184 -8.55 9.78 -2.78
N PHE A 185 -8.43 11.07 -3.09
CA PHE A 185 -7.27 11.69 -3.72
C PHE A 185 -6.70 12.75 -2.77
N ALA A 186 -5.38 12.85 -2.70
CA ALA A 186 -4.68 13.90 -1.96
C ALA A 186 -3.48 14.35 -2.80
N ARG A 187 -3.16 15.64 -2.72
CA ARG A 187 -1.87 16.15 -3.20
C ARG A 187 -0.76 15.41 -2.49
N ILE A 188 0.34 15.19 -3.19
CA ILE A 188 1.56 14.64 -2.59
C ILE A 188 1.94 15.52 -1.38
N PRO A 189 2.22 14.94 -0.20
CA PRO A 189 2.66 15.70 0.96
C PRO A 189 3.92 16.52 0.66
N GLU A 190 4.04 17.71 1.24
CA GLU A 190 5.14 18.65 0.96
C GLU A 190 6.54 18.10 1.30
N TRP A 191 6.63 17.08 2.16
CA TRP A 191 7.89 16.46 2.55
C TRP A 191 8.45 15.46 1.51
N PHE A 192 7.70 15.18 0.43
CA PHE A 192 8.22 14.46 -0.73
C PHE A 192 9.04 15.44 -1.58
N GLU A 193 10.36 15.30 -1.52
CA GLU A 193 11.33 16.19 -2.18
C GLU A 193 11.24 16.11 -3.71
N HIS A 194 10.85 14.94 -4.24
CA HIS A 194 10.74 14.70 -5.67
C HIS A 194 9.35 14.21 -6.01
N GLN A 195 8.69 14.97 -6.87
CA GLN A 195 7.31 14.78 -7.29
C GLN A 195 7.26 14.88 -8.80
N ASN A 196 6.49 14.00 -9.45
CA ASN A 196 6.28 14.07 -10.90
C ASN A 196 4.79 14.06 -11.22
N MET A 197 4.41 14.94 -12.15
CA MET A 197 3.09 14.96 -12.79
C MET A 197 3.06 13.87 -13.85
N GLY A 198 2.93 12.62 -13.41
CA GLY A 198 2.99 11.43 -14.24
C GLY A 198 2.89 10.17 -13.40
N HIS A 199 3.23 9.02 -13.99
CA HIS A 199 3.24 7.72 -13.32
C HIS A 199 4.65 7.20 -13.04
N THR A 200 5.69 7.96 -13.38
CA THR A 200 7.08 7.48 -13.37
C THR A 200 8.02 8.44 -12.66
N ILE A 201 8.97 7.91 -11.89
CA ILE A 201 10.12 8.66 -11.35
C ILE A 201 11.39 7.90 -11.69
N SER A 202 12.34 8.59 -12.30
CA SER A 202 13.67 8.07 -12.58
C SER A 202 14.71 8.68 -11.65
N PHE A 203 15.65 7.87 -11.16
CA PHE A 203 16.77 8.29 -10.35
C PHE A 203 17.96 7.34 -10.55
N TRP A 204 19.13 7.78 -10.14
CA TRP A 204 20.36 7.01 -10.12
C TRP A 204 20.78 6.76 -8.70
N PHE A 205 21.33 5.57 -8.45
CA PHE A 205 21.92 5.21 -7.17
C PHE A 205 23.16 4.35 -7.37
N ARG A 206 23.99 4.21 -6.34
CA ARG A 206 25.13 3.26 -6.34
C ARG A 206 25.27 2.59 -4.97
N ASN A 207 26.09 1.55 -4.89
CA ASN A 207 26.42 0.78 -3.67
C ASN A 207 25.25 -0.01 -3.07
N LYS A 208 24.09 0.62 -2.85
CA LYS A 208 22.94 -0.01 -2.21
C LYS A 208 21.63 0.62 -2.69
N LEU A 209 20.60 -0.21 -2.89
CA LEU A 209 19.26 0.28 -3.18
C LEU A 209 18.78 1.20 -2.05
N PRO A 210 18.37 2.44 -2.33
CA PRO A 210 17.97 3.37 -1.29
C PRO A 210 16.73 2.91 -0.52
N SER A 211 16.66 3.23 0.77
CA SER A 211 15.45 3.11 1.57
C SER A 211 14.56 4.34 1.33
N THR A 212 13.34 4.13 0.82
CA THR A 212 12.48 5.19 0.31
C THR A 212 11.04 5.03 0.74
N ALA A 213 10.35 6.15 0.92
CA ALA A 213 8.89 6.21 0.90
C ALA A 213 8.43 6.57 -0.51
N LEU A 214 7.43 5.85 -0.99
CA LEU A 214 6.73 6.13 -2.23
C LEU A 214 5.29 6.53 -1.92
N PHE A 215 4.84 7.59 -2.56
CA PHE A 215 3.46 8.05 -2.55
C PHE A 215 2.90 8.07 -3.96
N PHE A 216 1.67 7.60 -4.10
CA PHE A 216 0.92 7.76 -5.35
C PHE A 216 -0.58 7.64 -5.07
N SER A 217 -1.40 8.07 -6.02
CA SER A 217 -2.85 7.92 -5.92
C SER A 217 -3.47 7.43 -7.21
N THR A 218 -4.47 6.58 -7.06
CA THR A 218 -5.20 5.96 -8.18
C THR A 218 -6.41 6.78 -8.56
N LYS A 219 -6.60 7.01 -9.86
CA LYS A 219 -7.81 7.63 -10.39
C LYS A 219 -9.01 6.68 -10.34
N SER A 220 -10.21 7.26 -10.38
CA SER A 220 -11.45 6.50 -10.52
C SER A 220 -11.51 5.86 -11.90
N VAL A 221 -11.74 4.55 -11.97
CA VAL A 221 -11.89 3.86 -13.26
C VAL A 221 -13.30 4.10 -13.79
N ALA A 222 -13.42 4.65 -15.00
CA ALA A 222 -14.68 4.73 -15.74
C ALA A 222 -14.94 3.48 -16.62
N THR A 223 -13.94 2.62 -16.84
CA THR A 223 -13.93 1.63 -17.94
C THR A 223 -14.21 0.17 -17.53
N SER A 224 -14.46 -0.11 -16.24
CA SER A 224 -14.62 -1.48 -15.73
C SER A 224 -15.98 -1.71 -15.05
N ARG A 225 -16.62 -2.86 -15.34
CA ARG A 225 -17.84 -3.33 -14.65
C ARG A 225 -17.56 -4.04 -13.31
N THR A 226 -16.30 -4.21 -12.92
CA THR A 226 -15.87 -4.93 -11.70
C THR A 226 -14.98 -4.05 -10.82
N ASN A 227 -15.28 -3.99 -9.51
CA ASN A 227 -14.60 -3.12 -8.54
C ASN A 227 -13.31 -3.72 -7.93
N ASN A 228 -12.96 -4.95 -8.29
CA ASN A 228 -11.80 -5.66 -7.74
C ASN A 228 -10.88 -6.10 -8.88
N PHE A 229 -9.73 -5.45 -8.99
CA PHE A 229 -8.58 -5.95 -9.75
C PHE A 229 -7.41 -6.07 -8.77
N ASP A 230 -6.62 -7.14 -8.91
CA ASP A 230 -5.25 -7.10 -8.41
C ASP A 230 -4.51 -6.10 -9.30
N ILE A 231 -4.06 -5.00 -8.73
CA ILE A 231 -3.24 -4.01 -9.44
C ILE A 231 -1.85 -4.15 -8.84
N ASP A 232 -0.91 -4.65 -9.62
CA ASP A 232 0.48 -4.74 -9.21
C ASP A 232 1.18 -3.39 -9.51
N ILE A 233 1.07 -2.43 -8.59
CA ILE A 233 1.70 -1.10 -8.67
C ILE A 233 2.28 -0.74 -7.29
N PRO A 234 3.42 -0.04 -7.18
CA PRO A 234 4.48 0.24 -8.17
C PRO A 234 5.25 -0.97 -8.69
N THR A 235 5.89 -0.73 -9.83
CA THR A 235 6.95 -1.53 -10.43
C THR A 235 8.28 -0.77 -10.36
N LEU A 236 9.36 -1.45 -9.97
CA LEU A 236 10.72 -0.92 -10.05
C LEU A 236 11.47 -1.60 -11.21
N ILE A 237 12.00 -0.78 -12.11
CA ILE A 237 12.81 -1.13 -13.27
C ILE A 237 14.24 -0.66 -12.99
N ILE A 238 15.23 -1.51 -13.26
CA ILE A 238 16.65 -1.19 -13.05
C ILE A 238 17.42 -1.45 -14.35
N ASN A 239 18.27 -0.48 -14.76
CA ASN A 239 19.12 -0.52 -15.95
C ASN A 239 18.39 -0.95 -17.24
N ASP A 240 17.28 -0.27 -17.55
CA ASP A 240 16.47 -0.42 -18.78
C ASP A 240 16.13 -1.86 -19.21
N ASN A 241 16.16 -2.83 -18.27
CA ASN A 241 15.93 -4.25 -18.56
C ASN A 241 16.89 -4.86 -19.62
N ILE A 242 18.01 -4.20 -19.96
CA ILE A 242 18.85 -4.59 -21.12
C ILE A 242 19.61 -5.92 -20.88
N ASN A 243 19.67 -6.43 -19.65
CA ASN A 243 20.49 -7.61 -19.32
C ASN A 243 19.77 -8.69 -18.48
N GLY A 244 18.43 -8.78 -18.56
CA GLY A 244 17.68 -9.81 -17.82
C GLY A 244 17.57 -9.55 -16.31
N PHE A 245 17.61 -8.28 -15.90
CA PHE A 245 17.39 -7.86 -14.51
C PHE A 245 15.88 -7.90 -14.17
N PRO A 246 15.52 -8.26 -12.91
CA PRO A 246 14.12 -8.50 -12.58
C PRO A 246 13.31 -7.21 -12.50
N VAL A 247 12.19 -7.18 -13.22
CA VAL A 247 11.06 -6.29 -12.94
C VAL A 247 10.53 -6.68 -11.55
N LEU A 248 10.69 -5.80 -10.58
CA LEU A 248 10.19 -6.06 -9.23
C LEU A 248 8.79 -5.46 -9.09
N MET A 249 7.81 -6.33 -8.94
CA MET A 249 6.43 -5.95 -8.63
C MET A 249 6.25 -5.88 -7.12
N ILE A 250 5.56 -4.86 -6.62
CA ILE A 250 5.13 -4.83 -5.24
C ILE A 250 3.79 -5.57 -5.10
N ASP A 251 3.75 -6.60 -4.26
CA ASP A 251 2.50 -7.25 -3.84
C ASP A 251 1.83 -6.41 -2.71
N PHE A 252 0.92 -5.50 -3.09
CA PHE A 252 0.03 -4.79 -2.17
C PHE A 252 -1.25 -5.57 -1.85
N GLY A 253 -1.46 -6.75 -2.44
CA GLY A 253 -2.78 -7.36 -2.57
C GLY A 253 -3.75 -6.51 -3.41
N LEU A 254 -5.06 -6.65 -3.15
CA LEU A 254 -6.14 -5.96 -3.87
C LEU A 254 -6.09 -4.43 -3.67
N MET A 255 -5.46 -3.73 -4.61
CA MET A 255 -5.54 -2.28 -4.67
C MET A 255 -6.89 -1.81 -5.23
N SER A 256 -7.41 -0.71 -4.69
CA SER A 256 -8.66 -0.09 -5.12
C SER A 256 -8.40 1.26 -5.78
N THR A 257 -9.28 1.63 -6.71
CA THR A 257 -9.27 2.89 -7.45
C THR A 257 -9.77 4.03 -6.57
N HIS A 258 -9.34 5.27 -6.83
CA HIS A 258 -9.69 6.43 -5.99
C HIS A 258 -9.16 6.31 -4.54
N HIS A 259 -7.92 5.85 -4.41
CA HIS A 259 -7.20 5.69 -3.14
C HIS A 259 -5.78 6.26 -3.22
N ILE A 260 -5.28 6.65 -2.05
CA ILE A 260 -3.92 7.08 -1.79
C ILE A 260 -3.14 5.91 -1.22
N TYR A 261 -1.91 5.74 -1.68
CA TYR A 261 -0.97 4.76 -1.18
C TYR A 261 0.31 5.48 -0.75
N LEU A 262 0.76 5.18 0.47
CA LEU A 262 2.05 5.62 0.99
C LEU A 262 2.75 4.40 1.58
N CYS A 263 3.90 4.06 1.02
CA CYS A 263 4.58 2.81 1.35
C CYS A 263 6.09 2.94 1.39
N ASP A 264 6.75 2.15 2.22
CA ASP A 264 8.18 1.87 2.09
C ASP A 264 8.36 0.94 0.89
N MET A 265 9.08 1.41 -0.12
CA MET A 265 9.29 0.70 -1.37
C MET A 265 9.90 -0.69 -1.15
N LYS A 266 10.76 -0.84 -0.12
CA LYS A 266 11.43 -2.10 0.17
C LYS A 266 10.53 -3.17 0.81
N LEU A 267 9.38 -2.80 1.37
CA LEU A 267 8.46 -3.81 1.90
C LEU A 267 7.80 -4.64 0.81
N GLY A 268 7.75 -4.08 -0.39
CA GLY A 268 6.92 -4.61 -1.45
C GLY A 268 7.54 -5.70 -2.29
N PHE A 269 8.86 -5.68 -2.46
CA PHE A 269 9.47 -6.61 -3.39
C PHE A 269 9.90 -7.90 -2.69
N THR A 270 9.34 -9.00 -3.14
CA THR A 270 9.64 -10.35 -2.64
C THR A 270 11.06 -10.83 -2.97
N GLN A 271 11.78 -10.11 -3.86
CA GLN A 271 13.09 -10.51 -4.39
C GLN A 271 14.22 -9.46 -4.19
N ILE A 272 14.04 -8.43 -3.34
CA ILE A 272 15.09 -7.40 -3.09
C ILE A 272 16.41 -8.01 -2.70
N HIS A 273 16.38 -9.03 -1.83
CA HIS A 273 17.59 -9.68 -1.33
C HIS A 273 18.41 -10.34 -2.45
N SER A 274 17.77 -10.74 -3.55
CA SER A 274 18.46 -11.24 -4.74
C SER A 274 19.07 -10.10 -5.54
N MET A 275 18.41 -8.95 -5.62
CA MET A 275 18.93 -7.75 -6.30
C MET A 275 20.09 -7.07 -5.56
N GLU A 276 20.01 -6.94 -4.24
CA GLU A 276 21.07 -6.31 -3.44
C GLU A 276 22.42 -7.04 -3.60
N LYS A 277 22.41 -8.32 -4.01
CA LYS A 277 23.62 -9.10 -4.31
C LYS A 277 24.26 -8.80 -5.67
N ILE A 278 23.52 -8.18 -6.59
CA ILE A 278 23.95 -7.90 -7.97
C ILE A 278 24.38 -6.44 -8.13
N ILE A 279 24.06 -5.58 -7.16
CA ILE A 279 24.52 -4.19 -7.14
C ILE A 279 26.05 -4.19 -7.04
N LEU A 280 26.71 -3.67 -8.09
CA LEU A 280 28.15 -3.50 -8.13
C LEU A 280 28.55 -2.27 -7.28
N GLU A 281 29.65 -2.39 -6.55
CA GLU A 281 30.17 -1.29 -5.74
C GLU A 281 30.67 -0.16 -6.65
N ASN A 282 30.34 1.08 -6.29
CA ASN A 282 30.73 2.34 -6.94
C ASN A 282 30.20 2.61 -8.37
N GLU A 283 29.53 1.65 -9.01
CA GLU A 283 28.87 1.90 -10.30
C GLU A 283 27.51 2.57 -10.13
N TRP A 284 27.22 3.58 -10.95
CA TRP A 284 25.91 4.20 -10.99
C TRP A 284 24.92 3.32 -11.74
N ILE A 285 23.84 3.00 -11.05
CA ILE A 285 22.72 2.18 -11.51
C ILE A 285 21.54 3.10 -11.73
N HIS A 286 20.92 2.98 -12.89
CA HIS A 286 19.68 3.68 -13.21
C HIS A 286 18.49 2.89 -12.66
N ALA A 287 17.58 3.59 -12.01
CA ALA A 287 16.31 3.06 -11.55
C ALA A 287 15.16 3.92 -12.06
N GLU A 288 14.07 3.24 -12.38
CA GLU A 288 12.80 3.84 -12.70
C GLU A 288 11.69 3.18 -11.89
N VAL A 289 10.94 3.98 -11.14
CA VAL A 289 9.74 3.53 -10.44
C VAL A 289 8.55 3.98 -11.26
N THR A 290 7.80 3.03 -11.77
CA THR A 290 6.57 3.28 -12.53
C THR A 290 5.37 2.72 -11.80
N CYS A 291 4.29 3.48 -11.86
CA CYS A 291 3.01 3.12 -11.28
C CYS A 291 1.96 3.13 -12.40
N GLU A 292 2.13 2.23 -13.36
CA GLU A 292 1.22 2.06 -14.49
C GLU A 292 0.56 0.68 -14.44
N HIS A 293 -0.71 0.59 -14.85
CA HIS A 293 -1.38 -0.68 -15.02
C HIS A 293 -2.28 -0.65 -16.27
N PRO A 294 -2.26 -1.69 -17.13
CA PRO A 294 -2.96 -1.67 -18.42
C PRO A 294 -4.48 -1.43 -18.35
N LYS A 295 -5.08 -1.63 -17.16
CA LYS A 295 -6.53 -1.53 -16.92
C LYS A 295 -6.92 -0.35 -16.03
N VAL A 296 -5.98 0.45 -15.55
CA VAL A 296 -6.25 1.59 -14.65
C VAL A 296 -5.85 2.85 -15.41
N GLU A 297 -6.69 3.89 -15.36
CA GLU A 297 -6.29 5.19 -15.92
C GLU A 297 -4.96 5.65 -15.31
N PRO A 298 -4.08 6.27 -16.12
CA PRO A 298 -2.75 6.65 -15.67
C PRO A 298 -2.86 7.48 -14.39
N LEU A 299 -2.04 7.11 -13.40
CA LEU A 299 -1.93 7.86 -12.17
C LEU A 299 -1.56 9.31 -12.48
N THR A 300 -2.00 10.21 -11.61
CA THR A 300 -1.82 11.64 -11.85
C THR A 300 -0.52 12.17 -11.29
N GLU A 301 -0.09 11.60 -10.18
CA GLU A 301 0.98 12.14 -9.36
C GLU A 301 1.67 10.99 -8.64
N ILE A 302 3.00 10.99 -8.69
CA ILE A 302 3.88 10.08 -7.97
C ILE A 302 4.92 10.92 -7.22
N GLY A 303 5.21 10.54 -5.99
CA GLY A 303 6.20 11.19 -5.13
C GLY A 303 7.15 10.17 -4.54
N ILE A 304 8.44 10.50 -4.49
CA ILE A 304 9.45 9.71 -3.80
C ILE A 304 10.16 10.55 -2.74
N HIS A 305 10.42 9.94 -1.60
CA HIS A 305 11.20 10.51 -0.52
C HIS A 305 12.27 9.51 -0.08
N PHE A 306 13.51 9.98 0.04
CA PHE A 306 14.62 9.16 0.52
C PHE A 306 14.86 9.40 2.01
N PHE A 307 14.81 8.33 2.81
CA PHE A 307 15.04 8.44 4.24
C PHE A 307 16.51 8.82 4.52
N LYS A 308 16.76 10.10 4.81
CA LYS A 308 18.12 10.67 4.93
C LYS A 308 18.98 9.95 5.98
N GLN A 309 18.37 9.48 7.06
CA GLN A 309 19.08 8.77 8.13
C GLN A 309 19.48 7.33 7.74
N LYS A 310 18.92 6.78 6.67
CA LYS A 310 19.14 5.39 6.23
C LYS A 310 19.94 5.28 4.94
N ASN A 311 20.18 6.40 4.27
CA ASN A 311 20.85 6.47 2.97
C ASN A 311 22.09 7.36 3.06
N ASN A 312 23.10 7.04 2.25
CA ASN A 312 24.13 7.99 1.90
C ASN A 312 23.60 8.85 0.74
N MET A 313 23.35 10.14 0.97
CA MET A 313 22.74 11.00 -0.05
C MET A 313 23.69 11.32 -1.21
N ASP A 314 25.01 11.15 -1.03
CA ASP A 314 25.98 11.29 -2.13
C ASP A 314 25.90 10.13 -3.14
N ASP A 315 25.21 9.05 -2.78
CA ASP A 315 25.03 7.86 -3.61
C ASP A 315 23.69 7.86 -4.33
N ILE A 316 22.97 9.00 -4.37
CA ILE A 316 21.65 9.15 -4.98
C ILE A 316 21.59 10.46 -5.75
N GLN A 317 21.11 10.45 -6.99
CA GLN A 317 20.86 11.67 -7.76
C GLN A 317 19.80 11.48 -8.84
N PHE A 318 19.24 12.58 -9.34
CA PHE A 318 18.19 12.56 -10.38
C PHE A 318 18.70 12.89 -11.77
N THR A 319 19.96 13.30 -11.90
CA THR A 319 20.61 13.60 -13.18
C THR A 319 21.52 12.47 -13.58
N ASN A 320 21.68 12.24 -14.89
CA ASN A 320 22.61 11.25 -15.41
C ASN A 320 24.05 11.54 -14.95
N PRO A 321 24.69 10.65 -14.16
CA PRO A 321 26.06 10.85 -13.67
C PRO A 321 27.08 10.97 -14.81
N TYR A 322 26.84 10.27 -15.92
CA TYR A 322 27.81 10.12 -17.00
C TYR A 322 27.78 11.28 -18.00
N GLU A 323 26.74 12.12 -17.97
CA GLU A 323 26.68 13.34 -18.80
C GLU A 323 27.60 14.45 -18.26
N LYS A 324 27.81 14.52 -16.95
CA LYS A 324 28.73 15.51 -16.33
C LYS A 324 30.19 15.28 -16.71
N ILE A 325 30.57 14.03 -17.04
CA ILE A 325 31.95 13.67 -17.39
C ILE A 325 32.30 14.21 -18.78
N LYS A 326 31.36 14.16 -19.73
CA LYS A 326 31.57 14.65 -21.11
C LYS A 326 31.86 16.15 -21.23
N LEU A 327 31.51 16.95 -20.22
CA LEU A 327 31.80 18.39 -20.22
C LEU A 327 33.18 18.72 -19.65
N ASN A 328 33.73 17.87 -18.77
CA ASN A 328 35.04 18.09 -18.17
C ASN A 328 36.20 17.58 -19.05
N ASP A 329 35.91 16.72 -20.03
CA ASP A 329 36.90 16.22 -20.99
C ASP A 329 37.08 17.14 -22.22
N ASN A 330 36.34 18.25 -22.31
CA ASN A 330 36.40 19.19 -23.45
C ASN A 330 37.23 20.47 -23.18
N ASP A 331 37.87 20.59 -22.01
CA ASP A 331 38.66 21.77 -21.64
C ASP A 331 40.19 21.57 -21.72
N ASP A 332 40.66 20.45 -22.28
CA ASP A 332 42.11 20.22 -22.50
C ASP A 332 42.34 19.52 -23.85
N ASP A 333 42.40 20.33 -24.90
CA ASP A 333 43.52 20.34 -25.85
C ASP A 333 43.17 21.32 -26.98
N GLY A 334 43.87 22.46 -26.95
CA GLY A 334 43.95 23.33 -28.10
C GLY A 334 44.74 22.66 -29.21
N ASP A 335 44.20 22.74 -30.42
CA ASP A 335 44.99 23.12 -31.59
C ASP A 335 44.03 23.62 -32.69
N ASP A 336 44.04 24.94 -32.86
CA ASP A 336 43.57 25.60 -34.07
C ASP A 336 44.40 25.08 -35.26
N VAL A 337 43.77 24.34 -36.17
CA VAL A 337 44.31 24.19 -37.52
C VAL A 337 43.23 24.49 -38.55
N PHE A 338 43.30 25.72 -39.06
CA PHE A 338 42.65 26.15 -40.28
C PHE A 338 43.17 25.33 -41.47
N TYR A 339 42.26 24.78 -42.28
CA TYR A 339 42.50 24.60 -43.71
C TYR A 339 41.27 25.06 -44.48
N GLU A 340 41.48 26.10 -45.29
CA GLU A 340 40.57 26.58 -46.31
C GLU A 340 41.08 26.12 -47.69
N VAL A 341 40.12 25.66 -48.52
CA VAL A 341 39.94 25.95 -49.96
C VAL A 341 40.52 24.97 -51.02
N ASP A 342 39.55 24.48 -51.83
CA ASP A 342 39.55 24.03 -53.23
C ASP A 342 40.32 22.73 -53.61
N ASP A 343 39.89 21.87 -54.53
CA ASP A 343 39.07 22.06 -55.73
C ASP A 343 38.70 20.70 -56.39
N VAL A 344 37.72 20.73 -57.32
CA VAL A 344 37.60 19.91 -58.56
C VAL A 344 36.81 18.57 -58.58
N LEU A 345 35.59 18.70 -59.14
CA LEU A 345 34.93 17.94 -60.25
C LEU A 345 34.52 16.46 -60.01
N ASP A 346 33.42 15.93 -60.55
CA ASP A 346 32.30 16.43 -61.37
C ASP A 346 31.24 15.30 -61.44
N ASP A 347 30.10 15.67 -62.03
CA ASP A 347 29.12 14.86 -62.79
C ASP A 347 27.87 14.35 -62.08
N ASP A 348 26.81 15.15 -62.28
CA ASP A 348 25.64 14.84 -63.12
C ASP A 348 24.83 13.56 -62.77
N ASN A 349 23.50 13.57 -62.66
CA ASN A 349 22.56 14.30 -63.50
C ASN A 349 21.11 14.16 -62.98
N ASP A 350 20.30 15.20 -63.22
CA ASP A 350 18.85 15.25 -63.52
C ASP A 350 17.85 14.48 -62.63
N GLY A 351 16.89 15.15 -61.97
CA GLY A 351 15.77 15.87 -62.59
C GLY A 351 14.54 14.93 -62.60
N VAL A 352 13.36 15.26 -62.09
CA VAL A 352 12.43 16.26 -62.61
C VAL A 352 11.23 16.36 -61.64
N PHE A 353 10.78 17.61 -61.40
CA PHE A 353 9.51 18.01 -60.77
C PHE A 353 8.28 17.58 -61.57
N TYR A 354 7.15 17.30 -60.89
CA TYR A 354 5.84 17.87 -61.26
C TYR A 354 4.95 17.99 -60.01
N ASP A 355 4.52 19.24 -59.76
CA ASP A 355 3.37 19.64 -58.95
C ASP A 355 2.04 19.31 -59.68
N VAL A 356 0.92 19.52 -58.96
CA VAL A 356 -0.35 20.12 -59.40
C VAL A 356 -1.62 19.27 -59.14
N ASP A 357 -2.31 19.71 -58.09
CA ASP A 357 -3.73 20.09 -57.94
C ASP A 357 -4.90 19.07 -57.81
N ASP A 358 -5.69 19.40 -56.79
CA ASP A 358 -7.16 19.54 -56.70
C ASP A 358 -8.09 18.37 -57.07
N GLU A 359 -8.97 18.00 -56.13
CA GLU A 359 -10.35 18.54 -56.08
C GLU A 359 -11.16 17.91 -54.93
N ASP A 360 -11.98 18.76 -54.31
CA ASP A 360 -13.08 18.47 -53.42
C ASP A 360 -14.09 17.45 -54.02
N ASP A 361 -14.74 16.64 -53.19
CA ASP A 361 -16.22 16.73 -53.08
C ASP A 361 -16.85 15.86 -51.97
N HIS A 362 -17.77 16.52 -51.26
CA HIS A 362 -19.06 16.09 -50.70
C HIS A 362 -19.30 14.64 -50.19
N HIS A 363 -19.76 14.52 -48.92
CA HIS A 363 -21.19 14.67 -48.58
C HIS A 363 -21.47 14.50 -47.08
N SER A 364 -22.26 15.44 -46.55
CA SER A 364 -23.04 15.32 -45.32
C SER A 364 -24.29 14.45 -45.54
N GLN A 365 -24.64 13.61 -44.58
CA GLN A 365 -25.98 13.54 -43.96
C GLN A 365 -25.96 12.67 -42.69
#